data_AF-A0A835FM93-F1
#
_entry.id   AF-A0A835FM93-F1
#
_cell.length_a   1.000
_cell.length_b   1.000
_cell.length_c   1.000
_cell.angle_alpha   90.00
_cell.angle_beta   90.00
_cell.angle_gamma   90.00
#
_symmetry.space_group_name_H-M   'P 1'
#
loop_
_entity.id
_entity.type
_entity.pdbx_description
1 polymer ?
#
loop_
_entity_poly.entity_id
_entity_poly.type
_entity_poly.pdbx_seq_one_letter_code
_entity_poly.pdbx_strand_id
1 'polypeptide(L)'
;MDAAAREATQGGLEWRVTVPEGASVTVEHEAGLAARAWAWVLACVAAAWGKVDAFARKVWKIGADDPRKVVHGLKVGLSLALVSVFYYTRPLYDGVGGAAMWAIMTVVVVFEYTVGGGVYKSFNRAVATASAGVLALGVHWVASKSGEFEPYILTGSLFLLAAAATFSRFIPTVKARFDYGVTIFILTYSLVAVSGYRVDQLATLAQQRVSTIAIGIFMCLAVSAFICPVWAGQELHLLTTRNMDKLASSLEACVEDYFAQATTATTTKSTKSDGYKCVLNSKASEDAQANLARWEPAHGRFGFRHPYGQYCKIGAAMRACAYCVEALSTCAGAEAQAPEHVKGLLRGACARVAARCARVLREASRSVGAMKTFGRALDFAVAEMNTAVHELQGDMRSLPPYMLAVKMAEEASLMDAMAVFTVASLLVEVSARVEGVVDAVDELATLASFKQVDDDDDDDDDDKRGEAEMTTTMKVHPLNEPDTDEENQQAAKA
;
A
#
# COMPACT_ATOMS: atom_id res chain seq x y z
N MET A 1 -6.92 -81.84 -56.06
CA MET A 1 -7.58 -82.61 -57.13
C MET A 1 -9.03 -82.21 -57.11
N ASP A 2 -9.46 -81.69 -58.25
CA ASP A 2 -10.79 -81.18 -58.55
C ASP A 2 -11.91 -82.17 -58.22
N ALA A 3 -13.10 -81.67 -57.93
CA ALA A 3 -14.22 -81.81 -58.88
C ALA A 3 -15.52 -81.23 -58.31
N ALA A 4 -16.21 -80.53 -59.20
CA ALA A 4 -17.49 -79.86 -59.03
C ALA A 4 -18.70 -80.80 -59.02
N ALA A 5 -19.79 -80.36 -58.39
CA ALA A 5 -21.19 -80.69 -58.73
C ALA A 5 -22.09 -79.63 -58.04
N ARG A 6 -22.67 -78.65 -58.76
CA ARG A 6 -23.96 -78.65 -59.49
C ARG A 6 -25.24 -78.80 -58.64
N GLU A 7 -26.05 -77.74 -58.74
CA GLU A 7 -27.53 -77.66 -58.76
C GLU A 7 -28.31 -78.13 -57.52
N ALA A 8 -28.91 -77.22 -56.73
CA ALA A 8 -30.19 -76.53 -56.96
C ALA A 8 -31.42 -77.44 -56.90
N THR A 9 -32.16 -77.44 -55.78
CA THR A 9 -33.62 -77.20 -55.74
C THR A 9 -34.18 -77.09 -54.33
N GLN A 10 -35.29 -76.36 -54.26
CA GLN A 10 -36.06 -75.89 -53.12
C GLN A 10 -36.58 -76.99 -52.18
N GLY A 11 -36.70 -76.63 -50.91
CA GLY A 11 -37.44 -77.40 -49.92
C GLY A 11 -37.35 -76.71 -48.57
N GLY A 12 -38.08 -75.61 -48.41
CA GLY A 12 -38.16 -74.91 -47.14
C GLY A 12 -38.70 -75.80 -46.03
N LEU A 13 -38.25 -75.54 -44.81
CA LEU A 13 -39.05 -75.54 -43.58
C LEU A 13 -38.18 -74.93 -42.46
N GLU A 14 -38.24 -73.60 -42.44
CA GLU A 14 -38.48 -72.76 -41.26
C GLU A 14 -38.01 -73.31 -39.89
N TRP A 15 -36.94 -72.72 -39.34
CA TRP A 15 -36.81 -72.57 -37.89
C TRP A 15 -36.58 -71.10 -37.55
N ARG A 16 -37.58 -70.58 -36.86
CA ARG A 16 -37.79 -69.21 -36.39
C ARG A 16 -36.77 -68.90 -35.28
N VAL A 17 -35.91 -67.91 -35.49
CA VAL A 17 -35.23 -67.21 -34.39
C VAL A 17 -35.79 -65.79 -34.37
N THR A 18 -36.55 -65.53 -33.31
CA THR A 18 -37.09 -64.22 -32.96
C THR A 18 -35.95 -63.23 -32.70
N VAL A 19 -35.78 -62.25 -33.60
CA VAL A 19 -34.95 -61.07 -33.34
C VAL A 19 -35.77 -60.09 -32.49
N PRO A 20 -35.26 -59.60 -31.34
CA PRO A 20 -36.04 -58.77 -30.43
C PRO A 20 -36.41 -57.42 -31.02
N GLU A 21 -37.62 -56.98 -30.71
CA GLU A 21 -38.13 -55.62 -30.94
C GLU A 21 -37.20 -54.56 -30.34
N GLY A 22 -37.07 -53.42 -31.04
CA GLY A 22 -36.65 -52.17 -30.39
C GLY A 22 -35.20 -51.71 -30.61
N ALA A 23 -34.49 -52.17 -31.64
CA ALA A 23 -33.25 -51.51 -32.05
C ALA A 23 -33.58 -50.27 -32.90
N SER A 24 -34.02 -49.19 -32.26
CA SER A 24 -33.93 -47.87 -32.89
C SER A 24 -32.45 -47.56 -33.08
N VAL A 25 -31.98 -47.62 -34.32
CA VAL A 25 -30.70 -47.05 -34.71
C VAL A 25 -30.81 -45.55 -34.47
N THR A 26 -30.41 -45.09 -33.29
CA THR A 26 -30.08 -43.69 -33.09
C THR A 26 -28.87 -43.42 -33.95
N VAL A 27 -29.11 -42.93 -35.16
CA VAL A 27 -28.08 -42.24 -35.93
C VAL A 27 -27.67 -41.06 -35.05
N GLU A 28 -26.55 -41.21 -34.32
CA GLU A 28 -25.86 -40.06 -33.77
C GLU A 28 -25.54 -39.18 -34.97
N HIS A 29 -26.33 -38.13 -35.16
CA HIS A 29 -26.01 -37.10 -36.12
C HIS A 29 -24.72 -36.50 -35.59
N GLU A 30 -23.57 -36.91 -36.17
CA GLU A 30 -22.27 -36.34 -35.84
C GLU A 30 -22.43 -34.82 -35.89
N ALA A 31 -22.44 -34.18 -34.71
CA ALA A 31 -22.40 -32.74 -34.62
C ALA A 31 -21.21 -32.32 -35.49
N GLY A 32 -21.51 -31.75 -36.66
CA GLY A 32 -20.52 -31.55 -37.71
C GLY A 32 -19.31 -30.84 -37.11
N LEU A 33 -18.11 -31.14 -37.62
CA LEU A 33 -16.87 -30.50 -37.14
C LEU A 33 -17.01 -28.97 -37.01
N ALA A 34 -17.83 -28.35 -37.86
CA ALA A 34 -18.24 -26.94 -37.75
C ALA A 34 -19.04 -26.60 -36.47
N ALA A 35 -20.02 -27.40 -36.05
CA ALA A 35 -20.77 -27.21 -34.81
C ALA A 35 -19.89 -27.42 -33.57
N ARG A 36 -18.99 -28.42 -33.59
CA ARG A 36 -17.99 -28.63 -32.53
C ARG A 36 -16.98 -27.48 -32.46
N ALA A 37 -16.52 -26.98 -33.60
CA ALA A 37 -15.68 -25.79 -33.67
C ALA A 37 -16.42 -24.55 -33.17
N TRP A 38 -17.71 -24.40 -33.49
CA TRP A 38 -18.50 -23.26 -33.04
C TRP A 38 -18.72 -23.29 -31.51
N ALA A 39 -19.05 -24.45 -30.97
CA ALA A 39 -19.18 -24.65 -29.53
C ALA A 39 -17.86 -24.38 -28.80
N TRP A 40 -16.73 -24.78 -29.39
CA TRP A 40 -15.40 -24.49 -28.85
C TRP A 40 -15.10 -22.98 -28.81
N VAL A 41 -15.39 -22.24 -29.90
CA VAL A 41 -15.19 -20.77 -29.90
C VAL A 41 -16.12 -20.08 -28.91
N LEU A 42 -17.39 -20.49 -28.81
CA LEU A 42 -18.31 -19.94 -27.80
C LEU A 42 -17.83 -20.22 -26.37
N ALA A 43 -17.29 -21.41 -26.10
CA ALA A 43 -16.68 -21.73 -24.82
C ALA A 43 -15.44 -20.87 -24.54
N CYS A 44 -14.59 -20.61 -25.54
CA CYS A 44 -13.45 -19.71 -25.42
C CYS A 44 -13.88 -18.27 -25.13
N VAL A 45 -14.94 -17.77 -25.81
CA VAL A 45 -15.51 -16.45 -25.58
C VAL A 45 -16.11 -16.36 -24.18
N ALA A 46 -16.89 -17.35 -23.73
CA ALA A 46 -17.44 -17.40 -22.38
C ALA A 46 -16.36 -17.45 -21.30
N ALA A 47 -15.29 -18.22 -21.52
CA ALA A 47 -14.13 -18.27 -20.62
C ALA A 47 -13.38 -16.93 -20.59
N ALA A 48 -13.26 -16.24 -21.73
CA ALA A 48 -12.70 -14.89 -21.80
C ALA A 48 -13.58 -13.88 -21.03
N TRP A 49 -14.90 -13.93 -21.19
CA TRP A 49 -15.85 -13.12 -20.43
C TRP A 49 -15.78 -13.39 -18.93
N GLY A 50 -15.70 -14.65 -18.50
CA GLY A 50 -15.54 -15.00 -17.09
C GLY A 50 -14.24 -14.44 -16.49
N LYS A 51 -13.15 -14.39 -17.26
CA LYS A 51 -11.89 -13.74 -16.85
C LYS A 51 -12.03 -12.22 -16.75
N VAL A 52 -12.72 -11.59 -17.71
CA VAL A 52 -13.00 -10.14 -17.70
C VAL A 52 -13.87 -9.77 -16.50
N ASP A 53 -14.91 -10.55 -16.20
CA ASP A 53 -15.80 -10.34 -15.06
C ASP A 53 -15.06 -10.50 -13.72
N ALA A 54 -14.24 -11.56 -13.58
CA ALA A 54 -13.38 -11.73 -12.42
C ALA A 54 -12.40 -10.57 -12.23
N PHE A 55 -11.80 -10.07 -13.32
CA PHE A 55 -10.93 -8.90 -13.29
C PHE A 55 -11.70 -7.63 -12.93
N ALA A 56 -12.89 -7.43 -13.50
CA ALA A 56 -13.75 -6.28 -13.23
C ALA A 56 -14.17 -6.25 -11.76
N ARG A 57 -14.58 -7.38 -11.16
CA ARG A 57 -14.84 -7.49 -9.71
C ARG A 57 -13.62 -7.13 -8.87
N LYS A 58 -12.42 -7.55 -9.30
CA LYS A 58 -11.17 -7.20 -8.59
C LYS A 58 -10.88 -5.71 -8.67
N VAL A 59 -11.03 -5.09 -9.84
CA VAL A 59 -10.86 -3.64 -10.04
C VAL A 59 -11.90 -2.87 -9.23
N TRP A 60 -13.17 -3.30 -9.25
CA TRP A 60 -14.24 -2.72 -8.46
C TRP A 60 -13.90 -2.77 -6.97
N LYS A 61 -13.44 -3.91 -6.47
CA LYS A 61 -13.00 -4.05 -5.08
C LYS A 61 -11.85 -3.10 -4.74
N ILE A 62 -10.85 -2.96 -5.61
CA ILE A 62 -9.72 -2.02 -5.40
C ILE A 62 -10.22 -0.56 -5.31
N GLY A 63 -11.18 -0.19 -6.16
CA GLY A 63 -11.76 1.15 -6.16
C GLY A 63 -12.69 1.42 -4.98
N ALA A 64 -13.47 0.41 -4.56
CA ALA A 64 -14.37 0.49 -3.41
C ALA A 64 -13.61 0.51 -2.07
N ASP A 65 -12.52 -0.27 -1.97
CA ASP A 65 -11.69 -0.33 -0.76
C ASP A 65 -10.90 0.98 -0.55
N ASP A 66 -10.57 1.71 -1.62
CA ASP A 66 -9.82 2.98 -1.55
C ASP A 66 -10.25 3.95 -2.67
N PRO A 67 -11.31 4.76 -2.45
CA PRO A 67 -11.84 5.66 -3.47
C PRO A 67 -10.83 6.72 -3.91
N ARG A 68 -9.81 7.01 -3.09
CA ARG A 68 -8.75 7.96 -3.42
C ARG A 68 -7.91 7.51 -4.62
N LYS A 69 -7.78 6.21 -4.85
CA LYS A 69 -7.11 5.65 -6.04
C LYS A 69 -7.90 5.92 -7.33
N VAL A 70 -9.23 5.85 -7.26
CA VAL A 70 -10.11 6.18 -8.39
C VAL A 70 -10.00 7.66 -8.72
N VAL A 71 -10.08 8.51 -7.69
CA VAL A 71 -9.90 9.96 -7.85
C VAL A 71 -8.52 10.28 -8.42
N HIS A 72 -7.46 9.61 -7.97
CA HIS A 72 -6.12 9.78 -8.55
C HIS A 72 -6.08 9.42 -10.05
N GLY A 73 -6.68 8.30 -10.46
CA GLY A 73 -6.79 7.95 -11.88
C GLY A 73 -7.52 9.01 -12.71
N LEU A 74 -8.63 9.55 -12.17
CA LEU A 74 -9.37 10.65 -12.79
C LEU A 74 -8.53 11.94 -12.88
N LYS A 75 -7.72 12.26 -11.86
CA LYS A 75 -6.80 13.41 -11.90
C LYS A 75 -5.73 13.29 -12.99
N VAL A 76 -5.15 12.10 -13.14
CA VAL A 76 -4.17 11.85 -14.23
C VAL A 76 -4.85 12.06 -15.59
N GLY A 77 -6.03 11.47 -15.78
CA GLY A 77 -6.83 11.63 -17.00
C GLY A 77 -7.18 13.09 -17.29
N LEU A 78 -7.64 13.82 -16.27
CA LEU A 78 -7.93 15.24 -16.38
C LEU A 78 -6.68 16.06 -16.73
N SER A 79 -5.54 15.78 -16.11
CA SER A 79 -4.28 16.48 -16.42
C SER A 79 -3.86 16.26 -17.87
N LEU A 80 -3.98 15.02 -18.37
CA LEU A 80 -3.72 14.70 -19.77
C LEU A 80 -4.70 15.39 -20.72
N ALA A 81 -5.99 15.41 -20.37
CA ALA A 81 -7.01 16.10 -21.14
C ALA A 81 -6.73 17.61 -21.20
N LEU A 82 -6.42 18.24 -20.07
CA LEU A 82 -6.12 19.67 -19.99
C LEU A 82 -4.86 20.02 -20.81
N VAL A 83 -3.78 19.24 -20.69
CA VAL A 83 -2.59 19.44 -21.51
C VAL A 83 -2.90 19.23 -22.99
N SER A 84 -3.71 18.23 -23.35
CA SER A 84 -4.09 17.99 -24.75
C SER A 84 -4.93 19.13 -25.33
N VAL A 85 -5.92 19.62 -24.57
CA VAL A 85 -6.74 20.78 -24.95
C VAL A 85 -5.87 22.02 -25.12
N PHE A 86 -4.89 22.23 -24.24
CA PHE A 86 -3.93 23.32 -24.36
C PHE A 86 -3.22 23.30 -25.73
N TYR A 87 -2.88 22.11 -26.27
CA TYR A 87 -2.28 21.97 -27.59
C TYR A 87 -3.25 22.06 -28.77
N TYR A 88 -4.53 21.73 -28.58
CA TYR A 88 -5.52 21.84 -29.67
C TYR A 88 -5.94 23.29 -29.95
N THR A 89 -5.60 24.25 -29.08
CA THR A 89 -5.89 25.67 -29.32
C THR A 89 -4.88 26.29 -30.31
N ARG A 90 -5.36 26.69 -31.50
CA ARG A 90 -4.57 27.22 -32.63
C ARG A 90 -3.46 28.24 -32.28
N PRO A 91 -3.73 29.34 -31.55
CA PRO A 91 -2.70 30.35 -31.28
C PRO A 91 -1.52 29.84 -30.41
N LEU A 92 -1.68 28.71 -29.73
CA LEU A 92 -0.64 28.09 -28.88
C LEU A 92 0.03 26.90 -29.58
N TYR A 93 -0.65 26.22 -30.51
CA TYR A 93 -0.05 25.21 -31.39
C TYR A 93 1.07 25.80 -32.26
N ASP A 94 0.88 27.00 -32.80
CA ASP A 94 1.87 27.66 -33.66
C ASP A 94 3.17 28.05 -32.91
N GLY A 95 3.13 28.17 -31.58
CA GLY A 95 4.30 28.48 -30.75
C GLY A 95 5.09 27.26 -30.24
N VAL A 96 4.44 26.12 -30.01
CA VAL A 96 5.02 24.95 -29.31
C VAL A 96 4.58 23.58 -29.83
N GLY A 97 3.79 23.51 -30.91
CA GLY A 97 3.10 22.29 -31.38
C GLY A 97 3.99 21.09 -31.69
N GLY A 98 5.23 21.31 -32.16
CA GLY A 98 6.20 20.23 -32.41
C GLY A 98 6.74 19.55 -31.14
N ALA A 99 6.51 20.12 -29.96
CA ALA A 99 7.01 19.62 -28.68
C ALA A 99 5.91 19.10 -27.75
N ALA A 100 4.67 18.91 -28.23
CA ALA A 100 3.53 18.45 -27.42
C ALA A 100 3.76 17.11 -26.70
N MET A 101 4.50 16.20 -27.34
CA MET A 101 4.90 14.92 -26.76
C MET A 101 5.62 15.10 -25.42
N TRP A 102 6.43 16.14 -25.27
CA TRP A 102 7.19 16.40 -24.04
C TRP A 102 6.30 16.78 -22.86
N ALA A 103 5.23 17.53 -23.09
CA ALA A 103 4.28 17.86 -22.03
C ALA A 103 3.46 16.64 -21.60
N ILE A 104 2.97 15.84 -22.54
CA ILE A 104 2.24 14.59 -22.24
C ILE A 104 3.15 13.63 -21.47
N MET A 105 4.37 13.39 -21.96
CA MET A 105 5.36 12.56 -21.25
C MET A 105 5.72 13.15 -19.88
N THR A 106 5.68 14.48 -19.72
CA THR A 106 5.88 15.11 -18.40
C THR A 106 4.77 14.71 -17.45
N VAL A 107 3.50 14.90 -17.83
CA VAL A 107 2.36 14.51 -16.99
C VAL A 107 2.46 13.03 -16.61
N VAL A 108 2.61 12.13 -17.59
CA VAL A 108 2.65 10.68 -17.32
C VAL A 108 3.75 10.29 -16.34
N VAL A 109 4.92 10.93 -16.42
CA VAL A 109 6.08 10.52 -15.62
C VAL A 109 6.13 11.22 -14.26
N VAL A 110 5.65 12.46 -14.18
CA VAL A 110 5.72 13.33 -12.99
C VAL A 110 4.50 13.17 -12.10
N PHE A 111 3.33 12.86 -12.66
CA PHE A 111 2.12 12.71 -11.86
C PHE A 111 2.28 11.53 -10.90
N GLU A 112 2.10 11.82 -9.62
CA GLU A 112 2.32 10.90 -8.52
C GLU A 112 1.10 10.84 -7.62
N TYR A 113 1.01 9.78 -6.82
CA TYR A 113 -0.14 9.56 -5.96
C TYR A 113 -0.31 10.69 -4.93
N THR A 114 0.80 11.13 -4.33
CA THR A 114 0.84 12.21 -3.35
C THR A 114 1.32 13.52 -3.97
N VAL A 115 0.86 14.64 -3.42
CA VAL A 115 1.30 15.99 -3.86
C VAL A 115 2.80 16.14 -3.67
N GLY A 116 3.36 15.70 -2.53
CA GLY A 116 4.80 15.71 -2.29
C GLY A 116 5.60 14.91 -3.32
N GLY A 117 5.08 13.76 -3.76
CA GLY A 117 5.64 12.98 -4.88
C GLY A 117 5.69 13.77 -6.18
N GLY A 118 4.59 14.46 -6.50
CA GLY A 118 4.48 15.29 -7.70
C GLY A 118 5.48 16.46 -7.67
N VAL A 119 5.58 17.16 -6.54
CA VAL A 119 6.55 18.27 -6.36
C VAL A 119 7.98 17.76 -6.45
N TYR A 120 8.31 16.67 -5.76
CA TYR A 120 9.63 16.03 -5.80
C TYR A 120 10.05 15.67 -7.22
N LYS A 121 9.18 14.95 -7.97
CA LYS A 121 9.48 14.59 -9.35
C LYS A 121 9.54 15.80 -10.27
N SER A 122 8.65 16.78 -10.10
CA SER A 122 8.66 18.02 -10.89
C SER A 122 9.98 18.77 -10.74
N PHE A 123 10.43 18.95 -9.51
CA PHE A 123 11.69 19.62 -9.20
C PHE A 123 12.89 18.86 -9.80
N ASN A 124 12.96 17.55 -9.57
CA ASN A 124 14.01 16.72 -10.12
C ASN A 124 14.02 16.72 -11.66
N ARG A 125 12.84 16.74 -12.30
CA ARG A 125 12.73 16.85 -13.76
C ARG A 125 13.27 18.19 -14.25
N ALA A 126 12.86 19.29 -13.63
CA ALA A 126 13.30 20.63 -14.02
C ALA A 126 14.83 20.77 -13.89
N VAL A 127 15.40 20.37 -12.76
CA VAL A 127 16.85 20.44 -12.51
C VAL A 127 17.62 19.51 -13.46
N ALA A 128 17.16 18.28 -13.67
CA ALA A 128 17.82 17.32 -14.56
C ALA A 128 17.76 17.75 -16.02
N THR A 129 16.63 18.26 -16.50
CA THR A 129 16.49 18.75 -17.87
C THR A 129 17.32 20.01 -18.10
N ALA A 130 17.33 20.94 -17.14
CA ALA A 130 18.15 22.15 -17.24
C ALA A 130 19.66 21.82 -17.25
N SER A 131 20.13 20.99 -16.31
CA SER A 131 21.54 20.61 -16.22
C SER A 131 21.98 19.79 -17.44
N ALA A 132 21.16 18.85 -17.92
CA ALA A 132 21.43 18.11 -19.15
C ALA A 132 21.49 19.03 -20.38
N GLY A 133 20.56 19.99 -20.48
CA GLY A 133 20.52 20.96 -21.58
C GLY A 133 21.76 21.85 -21.60
N VAL A 134 22.15 22.42 -20.46
CA VAL A 134 23.35 23.26 -20.33
C VAL A 134 24.61 22.47 -20.66
N LEU A 135 24.76 21.26 -20.12
CA LEU A 135 25.92 20.41 -20.43
C LEU A 135 25.96 20.01 -21.91
N ALA A 136 24.82 19.65 -22.50
CA ALA A 136 24.75 19.28 -23.91
C ALA A 136 25.11 20.47 -24.83
N LEU A 137 24.63 21.68 -24.51
CA LEU A 137 25.03 22.91 -25.22
C LEU A 137 26.52 23.20 -25.09
N GLY A 138 27.09 23.04 -23.88
CA GLY A 138 28.52 23.23 -23.65
C GLY A 138 29.38 22.23 -24.43
N VAL A 139 29.02 20.95 -24.40
CA VAL A 139 29.72 19.90 -25.15
C VAL A 139 29.59 20.14 -26.66
N HIS A 140 28.41 20.50 -27.15
CA HIS A 140 28.20 20.82 -28.56
C HIS A 140 29.05 22.03 -28.99
N TRP A 141 29.14 23.06 -28.16
CA TRP A 141 29.99 24.22 -28.42
C TRP A 141 31.46 23.82 -28.53
N VAL A 142 31.98 22.99 -27.61
CA VAL A 142 33.35 22.46 -27.67
C VAL A 142 33.56 21.60 -28.92
N ALA A 143 32.62 20.71 -29.23
CA ALA A 143 32.72 19.81 -30.37
C ALA A 143 32.75 20.60 -31.70
N SER A 144 31.91 21.63 -31.84
CA SER A 144 31.86 22.50 -33.03
C SER A 144 33.16 23.27 -33.30
N LYS A 145 34.02 23.45 -32.29
CA LYS A 145 35.34 24.08 -32.43
C LYS A 145 36.45 23.08 -32.77
N SER A 146 36.15 21.80 -32.82
CA SER A 146 37.15 20.72 -32.90
C SER A 146 37.28 20.08 -34.29
N GLY A 147 36.53 20.57 -35.29
CA GLY A 147 36.61 20.09 -36.67
C GLY A 147 36.29 18.60 -36.79
N GLU A 148 37.19 17.80 -37.38
CA GLU A 148 37.01 16.36 -37.59
C GLU A 148 36.78 15.54 -36.30
N PHE A 149 37.16 16.08 -35.14
CA PHE A 149 36.96 15.43 -33.84
C PHE A 149 35.54 15.60 -33.28
N GLU A 150 34.70 16.44 -33.88
CA GLU A 150 33.33 16.71 -33.44
C GLU A 150 32.49 15.45 -33.11
N PRO A 151 32.34 14.46 -34.03
CA PRO A 151 31.54 13.26 -33.75
C PRO A 151 32.13 12.39 -32.63
N TYR A 152 33.45 12.38 -32.48
CA TYR A 152 34.14 11.62 -31.44
C TYR A 152 33.93 12.26 -30.06
N ILE A 153 33.96 13.60 -29.96
CA ILE A 153 33.71 14.32 -28.72
C ILE A 153 32.25 14.16 -28.29
N LEU A 154 31.30 14.28 -29.23
CA LEU A 154 29.87 14.06 -28.95
C LEU A 154 29.59 12.63 -28.49
N THR A 155 30.14 11.63 -29.19
CA THR A 155 29.94 10.22 -28.83
C THR A 155 30.66 9.85 -27.53
N GLY A 156 31.88 10.33 -27.33
CA GLY A 156 32.67 10.08 -26.12
C GLY A 156 32.05 10.71 -24.88
N SER A 157 31.55 11.94 -24.99
CA SER A 157 30.84 12.61 -23.88
C SER A 157 29.51 11.93 -23.55
N LEU A 158 28.76 11.45 -24.54
CA LEU A 158 27.57 10.61 -24.35
C LEU A 158 27.90 9.37 -23.53
N PHE A 159 28.91 8.61 -23.95
CA PHE A 159 29.33 7.41 -23.23
C PHE A 159 29.74 7.74 -21.80
N LEU A 160 30.60 8.74 -21.60
CA LEU A 160 31.17 9.07 -20.29
C LEU A 160 30.10 9.60 -19.34
N LEU A 161 29.25 10.54 -19.76
CA LEU A 161 28.21 11.12 -18.91
C LEU A 161 27.10 10.11 -18.62
N ALA A 162 26.69 9.30 -19.60
CA ALA A 162 25.70 8.24 -19.35
C ALA A 162 26.25 7.17 -18.39
N ALA A 163 27.51 6.75 -18.55
CA ALA A 163 28.15 5.79 -17.66
C ALA A 163 28.30 6.37 -16.24
N ALA A 164 28.82 7.59 -16.11
CA ALA A 164 28.98 8.25 -14.80
C ALA A 164 27.63 8.47 -14.09
N ALA A 165 26.63 8.97 -14.81
CA ALA A 165 25.28 9.16 -14.27
C ALA A 165 24.66 7.82 -13.85
N THR A 166 24.79 6.77 -14.68
CA THR A 166 24.28 5.43 -14.33
C THR A 166 24.99 4.87 -13.11
N PHE A 167 26.32 5.02 -13.03
CA PHE A 167 27.11 4.58 -11.90
C PHE A 167 26.72 5.29 -10.59
N SER A 168 26.40 6.58 -10.66
CA SER A 168 25.96 7.34 -9.49
C SER A 168 24.71 6.75 -8.82
N ARG A 169 23.86 6.01 -9.56
CA ARG A 169 22.65 5.35 -9.03
C ARG A 169 22.95 4.18 -8.11
N PHE A 170 24.17 3.66 -8.09
CA PHE A 170 24.61 2.64 -7.13
C PHE A 170 24.97 3.25 -5.77
N ILE A 171 25.17 4.57 -5.70
CA ILE A 171 25.40 5.27 -4.44
C ILE A 171 24.06 5.38 -3.69
N PRO A 172 23.90 4.81 -2.48
CA PRO A 172 22.60 4.75 -1.80
C PRO A 172 21.94 6.11 -1.57
N THR A 173 22.74 7.15 -1.27
CA THR A 173 22.25 8.52 -1.06
C THR A 173 21.69 9.14 -2.33
N VAL A 174 22.36 8.93 -3.46
CA VAL A 174 21.89 9.38 -4.78
C VAL A 174 20.65 8.59 -5.19
N LYS A 175 20.65 7.28 -4.99
CA LYS A 175 19.50 6.42 -5.30
C LYS A 175 18.25 6.83 -4.53
N ALA A 176 18.39 7.11 -3.23
CA ALA A 176 17.25 7.48 -2.40
C ALA A 176 16.66 8.86 -2.75
N ARG A 177 17.47 9.78 -3.30
CA ARG A 177 17.09 11.21 -3.41
C ARG A 177 17.00 11.74 -4.84
N PHE A 178 17.67 11.10 -5.79
CA PHE A 178 17.85 11.62 -7.15
C PHE A 178 17.73 10.57 -8.26
N ASP A 179 17.39 9.31 -7.97
CA ASP A 179 17.31 8.24 -8.99
C ASP A 179 16.43 8.60 -10.20
N TYR A 180 15.30 9.25 -9.94
CA TYR A 180 14.43 9.81 -10.97
C TYR A 180 15.15 10.91 -11.78
N GLY A 181 15.75 11.89 -11.11
CA GLY A 181 16.48 12.99 -11.76
C GLY A 181 17.64 12.50 -12.61
N VAL A 182 18.41 11.53 -12.12
CA VAL A 182 19.52 10.90 -12.88
C VAL A 182 18.99 10.21 -14.14
N THR A 183 17.86 9.52 -14.06
CA THR A 183 17.22 8.90 -15.24
C THR A 183 16.81 9.96 -16.27
N ILE A 184 16.18 11.05 -15.83
CA ILE A 184 15.77 12.16 -16.71
C ILE A 184 16.99 12.86 -17.29
N PHE A 185 18.07 13.01 -16.52
CA PHE A 185 19.33 13.60 -16.98
C PHE A 185 19.91 12.78 -18.13
N ILE A 186 20.06 11.46 -17.95
CA ILE A 186 20.59 10.55 -18.99
C ILE A 186 19.72 10.63 -20.24
N LEU A 187 18.40 10.52 -20.08
CA LEU A 187 17.45 10.57 -21.20
C LEU A 187 17.54 11.90 -21.96
N THR A 188 17.53 13.02 -21.24
CA THR A 188 17.56 14.36 -21.83
C THR A 188 18.89 14.62 -22.52
N TYR A 189 20.00 14.35 -21.84
CA TYR A 189 21.34 14.54 -22.39
C TYR A 189 21.53 13.70 -23.66
N SER A 190 21.15 12.41 -23.61
CA SER A 190 21.27 11.50 -24.76
C SER A 190 20.44 11.98 -25.94
N LEU A 191 19.21 12.41 -25.69
CA LEU A 191 18.32 12.87 -26.75
C LEU A 191 18.81 14.19 -27.35
N VAL A 192 19.33 15.13 -26.55
CA VAL A 192 19.92 16.38 -27.05
C VAL A 192 21.23 16.12 -27.80
N ALA A 193 22.11 15.26 -27.28
CA ALA A 193 23.37 14.91 -27.94
C ALA A 193 23.15 14.25 -29.31
N VAL A 194 22.16 13.35 -29.43
CA VAL A 194 21.82 12.69 -30.71
C VAL A 194 21.04 13.62 -31.65
N SER A 195 20.11 14.43 -31.13
CA SER A 195 19.31 15.34 -31.96
C SER A 195 20.11 16.56 -32.42
N GLY A 196 21.10 17.01 -31.65
CA GLY A 196 21.85 18.22 -31.93
C GLY A 196 22.78 18.13 -33.12
N TYR A 197 23.19 16.91 -33.48
CA TYR A 197 23.92 16.65 -34.72
C TYR A 197 23.13 17.00 -36.00
N ARG A 198 21.80 17.16 -35.93
CA ARG A 198 20.93 17.34 -37.11
C ARG A 198 20.23 18.69 -37.23
N VAL A 199 20.38 19.61 -36.28
CA VAL A 199 19.56 20.83 -36.23
C VAL A 199 20.39 22.07 -35.94
N ASP A 200 20.46 22.98 -36.91
CA ASP A 200 21.22 24.25 -36.84
C ASP A 200 20.71 25.23 -35.76
N GLN A 201 19.51 25.01 -35.22
CA GLN A 201 18.89 25.84 -34.17
C GLN A 201 18.60 25.06 -32.88
N LEU A 202 19.65 24.54 -32.23
CA LEU A 202 19.53 23.78 -30.97
C LEU A 202 18.83 24.57 -29.85
N ALA A 203 19.09 25.88 -29.78
CA ALA A 203 18.60 26.75 -28.71
C ALA A 203 17.08 26.98 -28.76
N THR A 204 16.50 27.20 -29.96
CA THR A 204 15.05 27.41 -30.12
C THR A 204 14.28 26.13 -29.81
N LEU A 205 14.79 25.00 -30.28
CA LEU A 205 14.25 23.67 -29.98
C LEU A 205 14.34 23.35 -28.48
N ALA A 206 15.44 23.70 -27.82
CA ALA A 206 15.59 23.55 -26.37
C ALA A 206 14.59 24.43 -25.60
N GLN A 207 14.44 25.70 -25.98
CA GLN A 207 13.49 26.63 -25.37
C GLN A 207 12.04 26.12 -25.48
N GLN A 208 11.64 25.63 -26.66
CA GLN A 208 10.32 25.02 -26.84
C GLN A 208 10.13 23.83 -25.90
N ARG A 209 11.09 22.90 -25.82
CA ARG A 209 10.98 21.72 -24.92
C ARG A 209 10.91 22.10 -23.44
N VAL A 210 11.71 23.07 -23.00
CA VAL A 210 11.69 23.53 -21.61
C VAL A 210 10.33 24.17 -21.28
N SER A 211 9.81 25.00 -22.18
CA SER A 211 8.50 25.65 -21.98
C SER A 211 7.34 24.63 -21.92
N THR A 212 7.35 23.60 -22.77
CA THR A 212 6.31 22.55 -22.74
C THR A 212 6.41 21.64 -21.52
N ILE A 213 7.64 21.32 -21.08
CA ILE A 213 7.85 20.60 -19.81
C ILE A 213 7.34 21.44 -18.63
N ALA A 214 7.61 22.76 -18.62
CA ALA A 214 7.14 23.65 -17.58
C ALA A 214 5.60 23.71 -17.50
N ILE A 215 4.92 23.79 -18.66
CA ILE A 215 3.44 23.73 -18.73
C ILE A 215 2.93 22.38 -18.19
N GLY A 216 3.54 21.26 -18.59
CA GLY A 216 3.17 19.94 -18.10
C GLY A 216 3.33 19.79 -16.58
N ILE A 217 4.44 20.30 -16.02
CA ILE A 217 4.67 20.36 -14.56
C ILE A 217 3.59 21.20 -13.89
N PHE A 218 3.32 22.39 -14.40
CA PHE A 218 2.34 23.30 -13.81
C PHE A 218 0.94 22.66 -13.75
N MET A 219 0.46 22.09 -14.85
CA MET A 219 -0.86 21.45 -14.90
C MET A 219 -0.93 20.23 -13.97
N CYS A 220 0.12 19.41 -13.92
CA CYS A 220 0.22 18.27 -13.01
C CYS A 220 0.13 18.70 -11.53
N LEU A 221 0.88 19.72 -11.14
CA LEU A 221 0.89 20.23 -9.78
C LEU A 221 -0.44 20.91 -9.42
N ALA A 222 -1.02 21.70 -10.33
CA ALA A 222 -2.31 22.34 -10.12
C ALA A 222 -3.41 21.30 -9.89
N VAL A 223 -3.53 20.30 -10.77
CA VAL A 223 -4.57 19.26 -10.63
C VAL A 223 -4.36 18.42 -9.35
N SER A 224 -3.12 18.04 -9.04
CA SER A 224 -2.84 17.24 -7.85
C SER A 224 -3.08 17.98 -6.53
N ALA A 225 -2.78 19.29 -6.48
CA ALA A 225 -2.96 20.12 -5.30
C ALA A 225 -4.40 20.60 -5.07
N PHE A 226 -5.14 20.95 -6.15
CA PHE A 226 -6.48 21.54 -6.01
C PHE A 226 -7.64 20.53 -6.03
N ILE A 227 -7.46 19.35 -6.64
CA ILE A 227 -8.52 18.35 -6.73
C ILE A 227 -8.24 17.25 -5.71
N CYS A 228 -9.01 17.18 -4.63
CA CYS A 228 -8.95 16.15 -3.58
C CYS A 228 -7.51 15.75 -3.19
N PRO A 229 -6.67 16.68 -2.69
CA PRO A 229 -5.24 16.44 -2.51
C PRO A 229 -4.96 15.25 -1.60
N VAL A 230 -3.95 14.47 -1.96
CA VAL A 230 -3.46 13.35 -1.13
C VAL A 230 -2.06 13.72 -0.64
N TRP A 231 -1.90 13.81 0.67
CA TRP A 231 -0.67 14.26 1.31
C TRP A 231 0.12 13.07 1.86
N ALA A 232 1.40 12.99 1.51
CA ALA A 232 2.34 11.99 2.01
C ALA A 232 2.53 12.12 3.52
N GLY A 233 2.55 13.36 4.04
CA GLY A 233 2.63 13.59 5.49
C GLY A 233 1.46 12.98 6.27
N GLN A 234 0.24 13.13 5.74
CA GLN A 234 -0.96 12.54 6.33
C GLN A 234 -0.96 11.01 6.25
N GLU A 235 -0.54 10.44 5.12
CA GLU A 235 -0.44 8.98 4.97
C GLU A 235 0.63 8.38 5.91
N LEU A 236 1.77 9.05 6.08
CA LEU A 236 2.79 8.65 7.06
C LEU A 236 2.23 8.69 8.49
N HIS A 237 1.52 9.77 8.82
CA HIS A 237 0.93 9.96 10.13
C HIS A 237 -0.09 8.86 10.47
N LEU A 238 -1.03 8.59 9.55
CA LEU A 238 -2.01 7.51 9.69
C LEU A 238 -1.36 6.12 9.72
N LEU A 239 -0.27 5.93 8.97
CA LEU A 239 0.48 4.67 9.00
C LEU A 239 1.10 4.44 10.39
N THR A 240 1.69 5.48 10.99
CA THR A 240 2.32 5.41 12.31
C THR A 240 1.30 5.07 13.40
N THR A 241 0.16 5.76 13.47
CA THR A 241 -0.88 5.48 14.48
C THR A 241 -1.44 4.06 14.33
N ARG A 242 -1.81 3.68 13.10
CA ARG A 242 -2.32 2.34 12.80
C ARG A 242 -1.32 1.25 13.15
N ASN A 243 -0.03 1.49 12.94
CA ASN A 243 1.02 0.52 13.27
C ASN A 243 1.15 0.32 14.78
N MET A 244 1.03 1.38 15.59
CA MET A 244 0.98 1.28 17.06
C MET A 244 -0.22 0.45 17.53
N ASP A 245 -1.41 0.71 16.99
CA ASP A 245 -2.63 0.00 17.38
C ASP A 245 -2.60 -1.48 17.00
N LYS A 246 -2.05 -1.79 15.82
CA LYS A 246 -1.84 -3.18 15.39
C LYS A 246 -0.80 -3.88 16.24
N LEU A 247 0.29 -3.21 16.60
CA LEU A 247 1.30 -3.76 17.49
C LEU A 247 0.73 -4.07 18.88
N ALA A 248 -0.06 -3.14 19.44
CA ALA A 248 -0.75 -3.31 20.71
C ALA A 248 -1.69 -4.53 20.69
N SER A 249 -2.53 -4.63 19.65
CA SER A 249 -3.48 -5.73 19.49
C SER A 249 -2.79 -7.07 19.27
N SER A 250 -1.67 -7.10 18.54
CA SER A 250 -0.89 -8.31 18.33
C SER A 250 -0.17 -8.78 19.58
N LEU A 251 0.32 -7.87 20.42
CA LEU A 251 0.93 -8.21 21.69
C LEU A 251 -0.06 -8.93 22.62
N GLU A 252 -1.26 -8.37 22.80
CA GLU A 252 -2.33 -9.00 23.59
C GLU A 252 -2.70 -10.37 23.02
N ALA A 253 -2.93 -10.45 21.70
CA ALA A 253 -3.28 -11.70 21.03
C ALA A 253 -2.18 -12.77 21.13
N CYS A 254 -0.89 -12.40 21.08
CA CYS A 254 0.22 -13.36 21.23
C CYS A 254 0.26 -13.97 22.63
N VAL A 255 0.02 -13.17 23.67
CA VAL A 255 -0.03 -13.67 25.05
C VAL A 255 -1.26 -14.54 25.26
N GLU A 256 -2.41 -14.11 24.74
CA GLU A 256 -3.64 -14.90 24.80
C GLU A 256 -3.49 -16.25 24.10
N ASP A 257 -2.93 -16.27 22.88
CA ASP A 257 -2.66 -17.48 22.11
C ASP A 257 -1.71 -18.44 22.87
N TYR A 258 -0.69 -17.93 23.57
CA TYR A 258 0.23 -18.77 24.37
C TYR A 258 -0.44 -19.42 25.58
N PHE A 259 -1.32 -18.69 26.26
CA PHE A 259 -2.02 -19.15 27.47
C PHE A 259 -3.42 -19.75 27.20
N ALA A 260 -3.79 -19.94 25.94
CA ALA A 260 -5.05 -20.57 25.55
C ALA A 260 -5.06 -22.07 25.90
N GLN A 261 -6.22 -22.57 26.37
CA GLN A 261 -6.40 -23.98 26.70
C GLN A 261 -6.68 -24.81 25.42
N ALA A 262 -6.08 -25.99 25.34
CA ALA A 262 -6.22 -26.93 24.21
C ALA A 262 -7.69 -27.30 23.88
N THR A 263 -8.62 -27.18 24.83
CA THR A 263 -10.04 -27.56 24.69
C THR A 263 -10.85 -26.66 23.74
N THR A 264 -10.31 -25.52 23.31
CA THR A 264 -10.97 -24.59 22.38
C THR A 264 -10.30 -24.51 21.00
N ALA A 265 -9.27 -25.33 20.76
CA ALA A 265 -8.42 -25.23 19.59
C ALA A 265 -9.05 -25.88 18.34
N THR A 266 -9.74 -25.07 17.54
CA THR A 266 -9.42 -25.15 16.12
C THR A 266 -8.03 -24.53 16.00
N THR A 267 -7.02 -25.34 15.68
CA THR A 267 -5.59 -24.98 15.59
C THR A 267 -5.34 -23.95 14.48
N THR A 268 -5.86 -22.75 14.67
CA THR A 268 -5.71 -21.62 13.75
C THR A 268 -5.25 -20.46 14.61
N LYS A 269 -3.93 -20.24 14.59
CA LYS A 269 -3.29 -19.01 15.06
C LYS A 269 -4.17 -17.82 14.68
N SER A 270 -4.56 -17.00 15.64
CA SER A 270 -5.42 -15.86 15.40
C SER A 270 -4.80 -14.95 14.34
N THR A 271 -5.54 -14.56 13.30
CA THR A 271 -5.06 -13.58 12.31
C THR A 271 -4.68 -12.24 12.97
N LYS A 272 -5.15 -11.98 14.20
CA LYS A 272 -4.81 -10.80 15.00
C LYS A 272 -3.41 -10.87 15.60
N SER A 273 -2.88 -12.05 15.92
CA SER A 273 -1.53 -12.18 16.52
C SER A 273 -0.41 -11.90 15.51
N ASP A 274 -0.71 -11.95 14.20
CA ASP A 274 0.23 -11.62 13.12
C ASP A 274 0.26 -10.12 12.72
N GLY A 275 -0.53 -9.26 13.38
CA GLY A 275 -0.59 -7.83 13.07
C GLY A 275 0.75 -7.09 13.21
N TYR A 276 1.66 -7.54 14.08
CA TYR A 276 3.03 -6.98 14.19
C TYR A 276 3.82 -7.06 12.88
N LYS A 277 3.50 -8.02 11.98
CA LYS A 277 4.15 -8.16 10.68
C LYS A 277 3.96 -6.92 9.80
N CYS A 278 2.87 -6.17 9.99
CA CYS A 278 2.69 -4.92 9.23
C CYS A 278 3.71 -3.85 9.62
N VAL A 279 4.15 -3.85 10.88
CA VAL A 279 5.19 -2.95 11.41
C VAL A 279 6.57 -3.37 10.92
N LEU A 280 6.84 -4.67 10.87
CA LEU A 280 8.12 -5.18 10.33
C LEU A 280 8.28 -4.84 8.85
N ASN A 281 7.19 -4.87 8.08
CA ASN A 281 7.19 -4.62 6.65
C ASN A 281 7.00 -3.13 6.25
N SER A 282 6.78 -2.21 7.21
CA SER A 282 6.45 -0.81 6.89
C SER A 282 7.64 0.10 6.60
N LYS A 283 8.88 -0.33 6.89
CA LYS A 283 10.08 0.52 6.78
C LYS A 283 10.22 1.22 5.42
N ALA A 284 10.05 0.49 4.32
CA ALA A 284 10.19 1.06 2.98
C ALA A 284 9.12 2.12 2.69
N SER A 285 7.87 1.88 3.11
CA SER A 285 6.79 2.85 2.97
C SER A 285 6.98 4.07 3.87
N GLU A 286 7.43 3.89 5.11
CA GLU A 286 7.72 4.99 6.05
C GLU A 286 8.80 5.91 5.50
N ASP A 287 9.94 5.33 5.09
CA ASP A 287 11.08 6.07 4.54
C ASP A 287 10.68 6.80 3.23
N ALA A 288 9.86 6.18 2.38
CA ALA A 288 9.36 6.82 1.16
C ALA A 288 8.42 8.00 1.47
N GLN A 289 7.41 7.80 2.31
CA GLN A 289 6.44 8.85 2.65
C GLN A 289 7.11 10.02 3.38
N ALA A 290 8.03 9.75 4.32
CA ALA A 290 8.78 10.79 5.02
C ALA A 290 9.67 11.63 4.08
N ASN A 291 10.21 11.01 3.03
CA ASN A 291 10.97 11.73 2.01
C ASN A 291 10.08 12.63 1.15
N LEU A 292 8.89 12.14 0.75
CA LEU A 292 7.94 12.89 -0.06
C LEU A 292 7.26 14.03 0.71
N ALA A 293 6.93 13.80 1.99
CA ALA A 293 6.26 14.78 2.86
C ALA A 293 7.07 16.08 3.04
N ARG A 294 8.41 16.01 2.94
CA ARG A 294 9.29 17.20 3.01
C ARG A 294 9.12 18.18 1.86
N TRP A 295 8.54 17.72 0.74
CA TRP A 295 8.29 18.55 -0.45
C TRP A 295 6.91 19.20 -0.44
N GLU A 296 6.10 18.90 0.58
CA GLU A 296 4.73 19.40 0.65
C GLU A 296 4.70 20.83 1.21
N PRO A 297 3.83 21.70 0.69
CA PRO A 297 3.47 22.93 1.37
C PRO A 297 2.81 22.60 2.73
N ALA A 298 2.73 23.60 3.61
CA ALA A 298 1.95 23.46 4.84
C ALA A 298 0.50 23.11 4.51
N HIS A 299 -0.07 22.12 5.20
CA HIS A 299 -1.42 21.62 4.96
C HIS A 299 -2.04 21.08 6.24
N GLY A 300 -3.37 21.19 6.37
CA GLY A 300 -4.11 20.68 7.52
C GLY A 300 -3.50 21.10 8.87
N ARG A 301 -3.09 20.11 9.67
CA ARG A 301 -2.42 20.30 10.97
C ARG A 301 -0.88 20.27 10.87
N PHE A 302 -0.32 20.02 9.68
CA PHE A 302 1.11 19.98 9.46
C PHE A 302 1.63 21.35 9.04
N GLY A 303 2.36 21.99 9.95
CA GLY A 303 3.04 23.25 9.69
C GLY A 303 4.19 23.14 8.70
N PHE A 304 4.70 24.30 8.28
CA PHE A 304 5.91 24.37 7.46
C PHE A 304 7.10 23.76 8.22
N ARG A 305 7.92 22.95 7.54
CA ARG A 305 9.06 22.20 8.13
C ARG A 305 8.68 21.26 9.28
N HIS A 306 7.49 20.64 9.22
CA HIS A 306 7.10 19.59 10.15
C HIS A 306 8.17 18.47 10.24
N PRO A 307 8.47 17.93 11.45
CA PRO A 307 9.59 17.01 11.67
C PRO A 307 9.30 15.56 11.22
N TYR A 308 9.01 15.35 9.93
CA TYR A 308 8.68 14.04 9.36
C TYR A 308 9.75 12.96 9.60
N GLY A 309 11.01 13.34 9.85
CA GLY A 309 12.07 12.39 10.21
C GLY A 309 11.82 11.65 11.54
N GLN A 310 11.05 12.25 12.46
CA GLN A 310 10.76 11.62 13.75
C GLN A 310 9.78 10.45 13.62
N TYR A 311 8.89 10.46 12.64
CA TYR A 311 8.01 9.31 12.34
C TYR A 311 8.83 8.07 11.96
N CYS A 312 9.96 8.24 11.25
CA CYS A 312 10.88 7.13 10.97
C CYS A 312 11.56 6.59 12.24
N LYS A 313 11.84 7.46 13.23
CA LYS A 313 12.39 7.02 14.52
C LYS A 313 11.36 6.24 15.34
N ILE A 314 10.13 6.74 15.39
CA ILE A 314 8.99 6.02 15.99
C ILE A 314 8.81 4.66 15.30
N GLY A 315 8.82 4.62 13.97
CA GLY A 315 8.80 3.38 13.18
C GLY A 315 9.95 2.42 13.53
N ALA A 316 11.15 2.93 13.78
CA ALA A 316 12.28 2.12 14.22
C ALA A 316 12.08 1.55 15.64
N ALA A 317 11.59 2.35 16.59
CA ALA A 317 11.26 1.89 17.94
C ALA A 317 10.13 0.84 17.93
N MET A 318 9.07 1.08 17.16
CA MET A 318 7.98 0.11 16.98
C MET A 318 8.48 -1.21 16.37
N ARG A 319 9.40 -1.16 15.39
CA ARG A 319 10.01 -2.37 14.83
C ARG A 319 10.85 -3.13 15.86
N ALA A 320 11.61 -2.42 16.71
CA ALA A 320 12.35 -3.05 17.81
C ALA A 320 11.41 -3.81 18.76
N CYS A 321 10.28 -3.21 19.11
CA CYS A 321 9.23 -3.88 19.88
C CYS A 321 8.60 -5.06 19.11
N ALA A 322 8.34 -4.90 17.81
CA ALA A 322 7.73 -5.94 16.97
C ALA A 322 8.60 -7.20 16.84
N TYR A 323 9.94 -7.07 16.85
CA TYR A 323 10.83 -8.25 16.89
C TYR A 323 10.67 -9.07 18.17
N CYS A 324 10.47 -8.41 19.32
CA CYS A 324 10.19 -9.10 20.58
C CYS A 324 8.81 -9.78 20.56
N VAL A 325 7.80 -9.14 19.95
CA VAL A 325 6.47 -9.74 19.75
C VAL A 325 6.53 -10.93 18.78
N GLU A 326 7.38 -10.87 17.75
CA GLU A 326 7.61 -11.99 16.83
C GLU A 326 8.19 -13.21 17.57
N ALA A 327 9.19 -12.98 18.43
CA ALA A 327 9.75 -14.03 19.29
C ALA A 327 8.68 -14.63 20.21
N LEU A 328 7.85 -13.79 20.83
CA LEU A 328 6.72 -14.23 21.66
C LEU A 328 5.70 -15.05 20.85
N SER A 329 5.38 -14.62 19.63
CA SER A 329 4.46 -15.34 18.74
C SER A 329 5.01 -16.70 18.31
N THR A 330 6.34 -16.84 18.27
CA THR A 330 7.01 -18.11 17.99
C THR A 330 6.92 -19.05 19.19
N CYS A 331 7.03 -18.52 20.41
CA CYS A 331 6.77 -19.30 21.64
C CYS A 331 5.32 -19.82 21.70
N ALA A 332 4.34 -19.02 21.24
CA ALA A 332 2.93 -19.44 21.16
C ALA A 332 2.68 -20.56 20.13
N GLY A 333 3.47 -20.62 19.06
CA GLY A 333 3.35 -21.63 18.00
C GLY A 333 4.21 -22.87 18.18
N ALA A 334 5.04 -22.95 19.22
CA ALA A 334 5.96 -24.08 19.43
C ALA A 334 5.21 -25.35 19.88
N GLU A 335 5.67 -26.52 19.43
CA GLU A 335 5.13 -27.84 19.85
C GLU A 335 5.50 -28.20 21.30
N ALA A 336 6.64 -27.69 21.80
CA ALA A 336 7.10 -27.89 23.17
C ALA A 336 6.56 -26.79 24.10
N GLN A 337 5.23 -26.76 24.31
CA GLN A 337 4.61 -25.82 25.23
C GLN A 337 4.72 -26.29 26.68
N ALA A 338 4.82 -25.34 27.61
CA ALA A 338 4.76 -25.62 29.03
C ALA A 338 3.41 -26.29 29.39
N PRO A 339 3.39 -27.25 30.34
CA PRO A 339 2.17 -27.81 30.88
C PRO A 339 1.23 -26.73 31.44
N GLU A 340 -0.08 -26.97 31.34
CA GLU A 340 -1.11 -26.00 31.73
C GLU A 340 -1.01 -25.55 33.21
N HIS A 341 -0.58 -26.43 34.10
CA HIS A 341 -0.39 -26.09 35.51
C HIS A 341 0.73 -25.05 35.72
N VAL A 342 1.79 -25.08 34.89
CA VAL A 342 2.90 -24.12 34.93
C VAL A 342 2.47 -22.80 34.29
N LYS A 343 1.77 -22.88 33.14
CA LYS A 343 1.21 -21.71 32.45
C LYS A 343 0.30 -20.90 33.37
N GLY A 344 -0.53 -21.56 34.17
CA GLY A 344 -1.46 -20.92 35.12
C GLY A 344 -0.78 -19.98 36.13
N LEU A 345 0.46 -20.26 36.52
CA LEU A 345 1.18 -19.50 37.56
C LEU A 345 1.53 -18.08 37.12
N LEU A 346 1.90 -17.88 35.85
CA LEU A 346 2.27 -16.56 35.31
C LEU A 346 1.24 -15.98 34.36
N ARG A 347 0.20 -16.73 33.97
CA ARG A 347 -0.84 -16.27 33.04
C ARG A 347 -1.40 -14.90 33.41
N GLY A 348 -1.78 -14.72 34.67
CA GLY A 348 -2.34 -13.46 35.15
C GLY A 348 -1.36 -12.29 35.05
N ALA A 349 -0.13 -12.48 35.51
CA ALA A 349 0.91 -11.44 35.49
C ALA A 349 1.33 -11.07 34.05
N CYS A 350 1.57 -12.08 33.20
CA CYS A 350 1.91 -11.88 31.79
C CYS A 350 0.79 -11.17 31.01
N ALA A 351 -0.47 -11.57 31.22
CA ALA A 351 -1.62 -10.92 30.59
C ALA A 351 -1.77 -9.46 31.06
N ARG A 352 -1.54 -9.18 32.35
CA ARG A 352 -1.52 -7.80 32.87
C ARG A 352 -0.45 -6.97 32.18
N VAL A 353 0.81 -7.43 32.13
CA VAL A 353 1.90 -6.70 31.45
C VAL A 353 1.57 -6.43 29.99
N ALA A 354 1.09 -7.44 29.25
CA ALA A 354 0.71 -7.27 27.85
C ALA A 354 -0.39 -6.21 27.65
N ALA A 355 -1.43 -6.23 28.49
CA ALA A 355 -2.51 -5.25 28.46
C ALA A 355 -2.01 -3.83 28.80
N ARG A 356 -1.10 -3.68 29.76
CA ARG A 356 -0.49 -2.37 30.10
C ARG A 356 0.38 -1.84 28.96
N CYS A 357 1.25 -2.68 28.38
CA CYS A 357 2.03 -2.32 27.20
C CYS A 357 1.14 -1.89 26.02
N ALA A 358 0.07 -2.65 25.76
CA ALA A 358 -0.89 -2.32 24.71
C ALA A 358 -1.65 -1.01 25.00
N ARG A 359 -2.00 -0.74 26.26
CA ARG A 359 -2.58 0.54 26.69
C ARG A 359 -1.64 1.71 26.41
N VAL A 360 -0.35 1.59 26.76
CA VAL A 360 0.66 2.63 26.47
C VAL A 360 0.78 2.88 24.97
N LEU A 361 0.89 1.83 24.15
CA LEU A 361 0.94 1.96 22.68
C LEU A 361 -0.30 2.64 22.10
N ARG A 362 -1.50 2.34 22.63
CA ARG A 362 -2.75 2.99 22.21
C ARG A 362 -2.83 4.45 22.65
N GLU A 363 -2.29 4.79 23.82
CA GLU A 363 -2.22 6.17 24.31
C GLU A 363 -1.22 6.99 23.48
N ALA A 364 -0.06 6.41 23.16
CA ALA A 364 0.90 6.98 22.22
C ALA A 364 0.28 7.17 20.82
N SER A 365 -0.49 6.19 20.34
CA SER A 365 -1.25 6.28 19.08
C SER A 365 -2.25 7.43 19.11
N ARG A 366 -2.99 7.60 20.21
CA ARG A 366 -3.94 8.70 20.41
C ARG A 366 -3.25 10.06 20.46
N SER A 367 -2.12 10.17 21.17
CA SER A 367 -1.28 11.37 21.21
C SER A 367 -0.85 11.81 19.81
N VAL A 368 -0.25 10.88 19.04
CA VAL A 368 0.14 11.13 17.66
C VAL A 368 -1.08 11.47 16.82
N GLY A 369 -2.12 10.63 16.80
CA GLY A 369 -3.29 10.79 15.94
C GLY A 369 -4.08 12.09 16.18
N ALA A 370 -4.14 12.55 17.42
CA ALA A 370 -4.76 13.83 17.76
C ALA A 370 -3.83 15.03 17.53
N MET A 371 -2.51 14.80 17.41
CA MET A 371 -1.45 15.81 17.51
C MET A 371 -1.57 16.64 18.79
N LYS A 372 -1.82 15.95 19.89
CA LYS A 372 -2.05 16.52 21.22
C LYS A 372 -1.20 15.77 22.23
N THR A 373 -0.64 16.49 23.19
CA THR A 373 0.14 15.89 24.28
C THR A 373 -0.81 15.50 25.40
N PHE A 374 -0.97 14.20 25.64
CA PHE A 374 -1.71 13.66 26.79
C PHE A 374 -0.75 13.26 27.91
N GLY A 375 0.12 14.20 28.32
CA GLY A 375 1.25 13.92 29.22
C GLY A 375 0.84 13.12 30.45
N ARG A 376 -0.18 13.59 31.19
CA ARG A 376 -0.68 12.89 32.39
C ARG A 376 -1.20 11.48 32.11
N ALA A 377 -1.97 11.28 31.05
CA ALA A 377 -2.58 9.97 30.75
C ALA A 377 -1.51 8.95 30.28
N LEU A 378 -0.56 9.40 29.46
CA LEU A 378 0.54 8.59 28.97
C LEU A 378 1.52 8.25 30.11
N ASP A 379 1.93 9.25 30.91
CA ASP A 379 2.79 9.07 32.08
C ASP A 379 2.17 8.08 33.08
N PHE A 380 0.87 8.22 33.35
CA PHE A 380 0.14 7.30 34.20
C PHE A 380 0.10 5.88 33.62
N ALA A 381 -0.13 5.73 32.31
CA ALA A 381 -0.11 4.42 31.66
C ALA A 381 1.29 3.76 31.72
N VAL A 382 2.36 4.53 31.55
CA VAL A 382 3.75 4.07 31.68
C VAL A 382 4.04 3.64 33.12
N ALA A 383 3.62 4.43 34.12
CA ALA A 383 3.78 4.06 35.53
C ALA A 383 3.06 2.75 35.89
N GLU A 384 1.83 2.55 35.40
CA GLU A 384 1.09 1.30 35.59
C GLU A 384 1.76 0.10 34.89
N MET A 385 2.33 0.31 33.69
CA MET A 385 3.11 -0.70 32.98
C MET A 385 4.33 -1.12 33.80
N ASN A 386 5.11 -0.16 34.30
CA ASN A 386 6.31 -0.43 35.09
C ASN A 386 5.99 -1.13 36.41
N THR A 387 4.86 -0.78 37.03
CA THR A 387 4.35 -1.50 38.21
C THR A 387 4.04 -2.96 37.88
N ALA A 388 3.32 -3.23 36.79
CA ALA A 388 3.00 -4.59 36.36
C ALA A 388 4.25 -5.42 36.01
N VAL A 389 5.27 -4.78 35.43
CA VAL A 389 6.57 -5.41 35.14
C VAL A 389 7.30 -5.79 36.43
N HIS A 390 7.30 -4.92 37.43
CA HIS A 390 7.88 -5.22 38.74
C HIS A 390 7.17 -6.37 39.45
N GLU A 391 5.84 -6.42 39.39
CA GLU A 391 5.06 -7.57 39.89
C GLU A 391 5.46 -8.86 39.17
N LEU A 392 5.50 -8.86 37.84
CA LEU A 392 5.88 -10.03 37.05
C LEU A 392 7.29 -10.52 37.39
N GLN A 393 8.25 -9.61 37.55
CA GLN A 393 9.61 -9.94 37.99
C GLN A 393 9.63 -10.52 39.41
N GLY A 394 8.76 -10.04 40.30
CA GLY A 394 8.55 -10.59 41.64
C GLY A 394 8.04 -12.03 41.59
N ASP A 395 6.99 -12.27 40.80
CA ASP A 395 6.40 -13.59 40.59
C ASP A 395 7.42 -14.57 39.98
N MET A 396 8.19 -14.12 38.99
CA MET A 396 9.29 -14.91 38.41
C MET A 396 10.35 -15.30 39.45
N ARG A 397 10.66 -14.44 40.43
CA ARG A 397 11.65 -14.74 41.48
C ARG A 397 11.09 -15.70 42.55
N SER A 398 9.78 -15.69 42.81
CA SER A 398 9.14 -16.55 43.81
C SER A 398 8.79 -17.94 43.27
N LEU A 399 8.76 -18.11 41.95
CA LEU A 399 8.43 -19.35 41.24
C LEU A 399 9.41 -20.52 41.44
N PRO A 400 10.75 -20.37 41.39
CA PRO A 400 11.68 -21.49 41.53
C PRO A 400 11.59 -22.20 42.89
N PRO A 401 11.49 -21.50 44.04
CA PRO A 401 11.20 -22.13 45.34
C PRO A 401 9.88 -22.88 45.36
N TYR A 402 8.83 -22.32 44.75
CA TYR A 402 7.50 -22.94 44.68
C TYR A 402 7.51 -24.21 43.82
N MET A 403 8.16 -24.17 42.66
CA MET A 403 8.33 -25.31 41.76
C MET A 403 9.18 -26.42 42.38
N LEU A 404 10.20 -26.07 43.19
CA LEU A 404 10.98 -27.04 43.98
C LEU A 404 10.14 -27.73 45.05
N ALA A 405 9.21 -27.01 45.69
CA ALA A 405 8.26 -27.58 46.64
C ALA A 405 7.21 -28.48 45.95
N VAL A 406 6.71 -28.07 44.76
CA VAL A 406 5.75 -28.84 43.96
C VAL A 406 6.40 -30.07 43.28
N LYS A 407 7.69 -30.00 42.91
CA LYS A 407 8.47 -31.15 42.41
C LYS A 407 8.54 -32.32 43.40
N MET A 408 8.36 -32.05 44.69
CA MET A 408 8.25 -33.09 45.72
C MET A 408 6.89 -33.82 45.69
N ALA A 409 5.93 -33.33 44.89
CA ALA A 409 4.55 -33.83 44.77
C ALA A 409 4.13 -34.22 43.33
N GLU A 410 4.72 -33.66 42.26
CA GLU A 410 4.43 -34.00 40.85
C GLU A 410 5.71 -33.99 39.97
N GLU A 411 5.71 -34.78 38.88
CA GLU A 411 6.80 -34.91 37.87
C GLU A 411 6.97 -33.66 36.96
N ALA A 412 6.81 -32.45 37.49
CA ALA A 412 7.05 -31.22 36.73
C ALA A 412 8.56 -31.05 36.46
N SER A 413 8.97 -31.00 35.18
CA SER A 413 10.38 -30.84 34.82
C SER A 413 10.81 -29.37 34.88
N LEU A 414 12.07 -29.11 35.23
CA LEU A 414 12.61 -27.73 35.26
C LEU A 414 12.64 -27.09 33.87
N MET A 415 12.69 -27.91 32.81
CA MET A 415 12.65 -27.50 31.40
C MET A 415 11.31 -26.88 31.02
N ASP A 416 10.21 -27.38 31.58
CA ASP A 416 8.86 -26.90 31.30
C ASP A 416 8.61 -25.49 31.84
N ALA A 417 9.22 -25.16 32.98
CA ALA A 417 9.20 -23.81 33.54
C ALA A 417 9.97 -22.81 32.66
N MET A 418 11.05 -23.24 31.99
CA MET A 418 11.89 -22.36 31.18
C MET A 418 11.10 -21.66 30.08
N ALA A 419 10.15 -22.33 29.43
CA ALA A 419 9.34 -21.73 28.37
C ALA A 419 8.47 -20.57 28.89
N VAL A 420 7.86 -20.71 30.07
CA VAL A 420 7.06 -19.64 30.70
C VAL A 420 7.95 -18.49 31.17
N PHE A 421 9.14 -18.80 31.71
CA PHE A 421 10.16 -17.81 32.04
C PHE A 421 10.64 -17.03 30.81
N THR A 422 10.82 -17.69 29.66
CA THR A 422 11.17 -17.04 28.39
C THR A 422 10.08 -16.07 27.96
N VAL A 423 8.81 -16.49 27.99
CA VAL A 423 7.67 -15.61 27.66
C VAL A 423 7.61 -14.39 28.59
N ALA A 424 7.75 -14.60 29.90
CA ALA A 424 7.75 -13.51 30.87
C ALA A 424 8.94 -12.55 30.64
N SER A 425 10.14 -13.08 30.36
CA SER A 425 11.32 -12.25 30.06
C SER A 425 11.16 -11.46 28.76
N LEU A 426 10.55 -12.07 27.72
CA LEU A 426 10.22 -11.37 26.49
C LEU A 426 9.21 -10.24 26.73
N LEU A 427 8.25 -10.40 27.65
CA LEU A 427 7.31 -9.33 28.01
C LEU A 427 7.98 -8.17 28.75
N VAL A 428 8.94 -8.46 29.63
CA VAL A 428 9.78 -7.43 30.27
C VAL A 428 10.60 -6.67 29.21
N GLU A 429 11.16 -7.38 28.24
CA GLU A 429 11.86 -6.76 27.12
C GLU A 429 10.92 -5.92 26.26
N VAL A 430 9.72 -6.41 25.94
CA VAL A 430 8.69 -5.67 25.20
C VAL A 430 8.34 -4.37 25.93
N SER A 431 8.13 -4.38 27.26
CA SER A 431 7.84 -3.15 28.00
C SER A 431 8.95 -2.11 27.87
N ALA A 432 10.22 -2.52 27.94
CA ALA A 432 11.35 -1.61 27.74
C ALA A 432 11.40 -1.06 26.30
N ARG A 433 10.99 -1.85 25.29
CA ARG A 433 10.89 -1.35 23.91
C ARG A 433 9.70 -0.42 23.70
N VAL A 434 8.61 -0.59 24.45
CA VAL A 434 7.46 0.32 24.44
C VAL A 434 7.83 1.68 25.03
N GLU A 435 8.63 1.74 26.09
CA GLU A 435 9.18 3.02 26.60
C GLU A 435 9.96 3.77 25.51
N GLY A 436 10.80 3.06 24.75
CA GLY A 436 11.50 3.68 23.61
C GLY A 436 10.59 4.19 22.50
N VAL A 437 9.36 3.66 22.36
CA VAL A 437 8.34 4.23 21.47
C VAL A 437 7.78 5.52 22.04
N VAL A 438 7.50 5.56 23.35
CA VAL A 438 7.03 6.76 24.07
C VAL A 438 8.06 7.88 23.95
N ASP A 439 9.34 7.62 24.22
CA ASP A 439 10.42 8.60 24.09
C ASP A 439 10.46 9.24 22.69
N ALA A 440 10.31 8.41 21.65
CA ALA A 440 10.31 8.88 20.27
C ALA A 440 9.04 9.69 19.92
N VAL A 441 7.90 9.38 20.55
CA VAL A 441 6.65 10.13 20.42
C VAL A 441 6.77 11.47 21.14
N ASP A 442 7.37 11.52 22.32
CA ASP A 442 7.59 12.77 23.06
C ASP A 442 8.58 13.69 22.34
N GLU A 443 9.63 13.14 21.72
CA GLU A 443 10.53 13.91 20.84
C GLU A 443 9.76 14.51 19.65
N LEU A 444 8.87 13.74 19.01
CA LEU A 444 8.01 14.24 17.93
C LEU A 444 7.07 15.33 18.45
N ALA A 445 6.38 15.10 19.57
CA ALA A 445 5.40 16.03 20.13
C ALA A 445 6.06 17.37 20.50
N THR A 446 7.26 17.32 21.08
CA THR A 446 8.05 18.50 21.43
C THR A 446 8.44 19.29 20.17
N LEU A 447 9.00 18.62 19.16
CA LEU A 447 9.46 19.27 17.92
C LEU A 447 8.32 19.76 17.03
N ALA A 448 7.17 19.08 17.06
CA ALA A 448 5.98 19.46 16.31
C ALA A 448 5.06 20.42 17.09
N SER A 449 5.43 20.78 18.33
CA SER A 449 4.65 21.65 19.22
C SER A 449 3.19 21.20 19.35
N PHE A 450 3.00 19.93 19.72
CA PHE A 450 1.67 19.39 20.01
C PHE A 450 0.98 20.22 21.08
N LYS A 451 -0.32 20.46 20.90
CA LYS A 451 -1.13 21.20 21.88
C LYS A 451 -1.32 20.35 23.13
N GLN A 452 -1.17 20.93 24.31
CA GLN A 452 -1.59 20.26 25.54
C GLN A 452 -3.12 20.22 25.59
N VAL A 453 -3.67 19.12 26.09
CA VAL A 453 -5.08 19.09 26.49
C VAL A 453 -5.12 19.53 27.94
N ASP A 454 -5.65 20.72 28.18
CA ASP A 454 -6.02 21.14 29.51
C ASP A 454 -7.33 20.42 29.84
N ASP A 455 -7.39 19.75 31.01
CA ASP A 455 -8.51 18.90 31.46
C ASP A 455 -9.84 19.69 31.69
N ASP A 456 -9.96 20.93 31.20
CA ASP A 456 -11.09 21.85 31.41
C ASP A 456 -11.95 22.11 30.15
N ASP A 457 -11.58 21.60 28.97
CA ASP A 457 -12.29 21.87 27.69
C ASP A 457 -13.22 20.70 27.21
N ASP A 458 -13.59 19.77 28.09
CA ASP A 458 -14.46 18.63 27.73
C ASP A 458 -15.96 18.98 27.63
N ASP A 459 -16.36 20.25 27.76
CA ASP A 459 -17.72 20.72 27.51
C ASP A 459 -17.70 21.93 26.55
N ASP A 460 -17.82 21.72 25.22
CA ASP A 460 -18.79 22.45 24.35
C ASP A 460 -18.57 22.37 22.83
N ASP A 461 -17.45 21.88 22.27
CA ASP A 461 -17.17 22.15 20.84
C ASP A 461 -17.31 20.98 19.83
N ASP A 462 -17.58 19.73 20.25
CA ASP A 462 -17.65 18.60 19.29
C ASP A 462 -19.07 18.24 18.79
N ASP A 463 -20.15 18.84 19.32
CA ASP A 463 -21.52 18.47 18.91
C ASP A 463 -22.13 19.30 17.76
N LYS A 464 -21.45 20.35 17.27
CA LYS A 464 -22.01 21.21 16.20
C LYS A 464 -21.44 21.02 14.81
N ARG A 465 -20.46 20.13 14.63
CA ARG A 465 -19.82 19.92 13.31
C ARG A 465 -20.14 18.57 12.66
N GLY A 466 -20.76 17.64 13.39
CA GLY A 466 -21.14 16.31 12.89
C GLY A 466 -22.44 16.25 12.10
N GLU A 467 -23.42 17.14 12.35
CA GLU A 467 -24.75 17.04 11.71
C GLU A 467 -24.89 17.79 10.38
N ALA A 468 -24.00 18.74 10.06
CA ALA A 468 -24.11 19.53 8.83
C ALA A 468 -23.50 18.87 7.57
N GLU A 469 -22.61 17.87 7.71
CA GLU A 469 -21.99 17.18 6.57
C GLU A 469 -22.63 15.83 6.22
N MET A 470 -23.54 15.30 7.04
CA MET A 470 -24.15 13.99 6.80
C MET A 470 -25.49 14.05 6.02
N THR A 471 -26.08 15.22 5.82
CA THR A 471 -27.39 15.36 5.16
C THR A 471 -27.35 15.74 3.67
N THR A 472 -26.18 15.87 3.04
CA THR A 472 -26.08 16.26 1.61
C THR A 472 -25.48 15.18 0.71
N THR A 473 -25.75 13.90 0.97
CA THR A 473 -25.42 12.80 0.05
C THR A 473 -26.64 11.91 -0.23
N MET A 474 -27.23 12.15 -1.41
CA MET A 474 -28.02 11.21 -2.23
C MET A 474 -29.20 10.48 -1.57
N LYS A 475 -30.38 11.11 -1.62
CA LYS A 475 -31.64 10.37 -1.82
C LYS A 475 -31.63 9.78 -3.24
N VAL A 476 -31.36 8.49 -3.35
CA VAL A 476 -31.62 7.72 -4.58
C VAL A 476 -33.11 7.33 -4.54
N HIS A 477 -33.87 7.88 -5.49
CA HIS A 477 -35.27 7.56 -5.71
C HIS A 477 -35.38 6.22 -6.47
N PRO A 478 -36.17 5.24 -6.01
CA PRO A 478 -36.61 4.14 -6.87
C PRO A 478 -37.81 4.59 -7.71
N LEU A 479 -37.83 4.14 -8.96
CA LEU A 479 -38.91 4.28 -9.94
C LEU A 479 -39.76 3.00 -9.97
N ASN A 480 -41.04 3.17 -10.35
CA ASN A 480 -42.16 2.21 -10.50
C ASN A 480 -42.92 1.94 -9.19
N GLU A 481 -44.23 2.20 -9.08
CA GLU A 481 -45.38 1.86 -9.95
C GLU A 481 -46.50 2.93 -9.93
N PRO A 482 -47.56 2.82 -10.76
CA PRO A 482 -48.47 3.91 -11.10
C PRO A 482 -49.71 3.96 -10.20
N ASP A 483 -50.14 5.16 -9.79
CA ASP A 483 -51.47 5.37 -9.23
C ASP A 483 -52.26 6.42 -10.03
N THR A 484 -53.41 5.92 -10.44
CA THR A 484 -54.60 6.57 -10.95
C THR A 484 -55.26 7.50 -9.94
N ASP A 485 -55.97 8.48 -10.49
CA ASP A 485 -57.22 9.07 -9.99
C ASP A 485 -57.21 10.26 -8.99
N GLU A 486 -57.87 11.31 -9.49
CA GLU A 486 -58.79 12.24 -8.81
C GLU A 486 -58.23 13.45 -8.04
N GLU A 487 -57.94 14.52 -8.80
CA GLU A 487 -58.11 15.90 -8.33
C GLU A 487 -59.55 16.38 -8.58
N ASN A 488 -60.28 16.64 -7.50
CA ASN A 488 -61.51 17.44 -7.54
C ASN A 488 -61.36 18.64 -6.59
N GLN A 489 -61.64 19.81 -7.16
CA GLN A 489 -62.05 21.06 -6.53
C GLN A 489 -61.04 21.83 -5.66
N GLN A 490 -60.59 22.97 -6.21
CA GLN A 490 -61.03 24.24 -5.64
C GLN A 490 -61.14 25.35 -6.70
N ALA A 491 -62.38 25.80 -6.89
CA ALA A 491 -62.74 27.02 -7.57
C ALA A 491 -62.35 28.25 -6.73
N ALA A 492 -61.92 29.34 -7.39
CA ALA A 492 -62.65 30.63 -7.36
C ALA A 492 -61.81 31.79 -7.93
N LYS A 493 -62.41 32.51 -8.90
CA LYS A 493 -62.24 33.93 -9.23
C LYS A 493 -60.84 34.31 -9.78
N ALA A 494 -60.66 34.63 -11.06
CA ALA A 494 -61.37 35.62 -11.89
C ALA A 494 -60.96 35.43 -13.35
#